data_AF-A0A956C387-F1
#
_entry.id   AF-A0A956C387-F1
#
_cell.length_a   1.000
_cell.length_b   1.000
_cell.length_c   1.000
_cell.angle_alpha   90.00
_cell.angle_beta   90.00
_cell.angle_gamma   90.00
#
_symmetry.space_group_name_H-M   'P 1'
#
loop_
_entity.id
_entity.type
_entity.pdbx_description
1 polymer ?
#
loop_
_entity_poly.entity_id
_entity_poly.type
_entity_poly.pdbx_seq_one_letter_code
_entity_poly.pdbx_strand_id
1 'polypeptide(L)'
;MRPFRYIAVGIGLSALVACTAATPDEDLAGGGRDGANTASGPFGLSKAQCEASPAPAVFGNGLCVCGDFNDIGNLIVGSADGSLGSVGVNGLTKIINNAQVSGSWASGKGFQAIGNVNVKRSMYTPGDMKVTGNVEIGQNLHVGGGMSGFGRLAVGGELGVQGTNSVIGFQQVKARGTYKAAPDAPCACEGKGFLDVGAAIDRAKAKNDNGAKKVPSSLSNIGATMLELDTGDYYFGDVRNIGYTRIRVKGAVSMYVDGSLEQIGAEVFDIVDGSTLDLYVRGSVKTIGHFRLGDSKKPSAFRLLIGGGDEISLAIGNQIFHGAIYAPTARLKYIGNTIVEGAVFAKELSGIGNFEIRAARPKPAAGCPGAPGTQSTGNGGGAGNGGGAGNGGGAGNGGGTGNGGGTDDGAGDYGDAVPPRSDGVGTPPIR
;
A
#
# COMPACT_ATOMS: atom_id res chain seq x y z
N MET A 1 -19.79 57.80 17.59
CA MET A 1 -19.09 56.62 18.14
C MET A 1 -18.83 56.87 19.61
N ARG A 2 -19.47 56.13 20.51
CA ARG A 2 -19.30 56.25 21.98
C ARG A 2 -18.46 55.07 22.48
N PRO A 3 -17.54 55.24 23.43
CA PRO A 3 -16.69 54.14 23.89
C PRO A 3 -17.42 53.29 24.93
N PHE A 4 -17.33 51.96 24.75
CA PHE A 4 -17.77 50.96 25.72
C PHE A 4 -16.81 50.92 26.92
N ARG A 5 -17.37 50.98 28.13
CA ARG A 5 -16.68 50.71 29.40
C ARG A 5 -16.81 49.22 29.72
N TYR A 6 -15.67 48.55 29.95
CA TYR A 6 -15.64 47.19 30.53
C TYR A 6 -15.73 47.29 32.06
N ILE A 7 -16.68 46.56 32.64
CA ILE A 7 -16.77 46.29 34.07
C ILE A 7 -16.21 44.88 34.30
N ALA A 8 -15.21 44.79 35.18
CA ALA A 8 -14.69 43.53 35.71
C ALA A 8 -15.39 43.22 37.04
N VAL A 9 -15.91 42.01 37.21
CA VAL A 9 -16.25 41.42 38.52
C VAL A 9 -16.04 39.90 38.48
N GLY A 10 -15.04 39.43 39.23
CA GLY A 10 -15.28 38.59 40.42
C GLY A 10 -15.53 37.08 40.28
N ILE A 11 -14.46 36.30 40.53
CA ILE A 11 -14.35 35.16 41.47
C ILE A 11 -15.37 34.01 41.37
N GLY A 12 -14.86 32.82 41.04
CA GLY A 12 -15.53 31.53 41.26
C GLY A 12 -14.50 30.44 41.57
N LEU A 13 -14.32 30.18 42.87
CA LEU A 13 -13.52 29.12 43.49
C LEU A 13 -14.29 27.80 43.40
N SER A 14 -13.71 26.69 42.90
CA SER A 14 -14.26 25.34 43.10
C SER A 14 -13.23 24.21 42.88
N ALA A 15 -12.87 23.58 44.01
CA ALA A 15 -12.52 22.18 44.27
C ALA A 15 -11.52 21.43 43.36
N LEU A 16 -10.31 21.23 43.90
CA LEU A 16 -9.46 20.07 43.61
C LEU A 16 -10.13 18.79 44.12
N VAL A 17 -10.31 17.81 43.23
CA VAL A 17 -10.53 16.40 43.60
C VAL A 17 -9.17 15.71 43.59
N ALA A 18 -8.69 15.34 44.78
CA ALA A 18 -7.52 14.49 44.94
C ALA A 18 -7.96 13.02 44.91
N CYS A 19 -7.52 12.26 43.90
CA CYS A 19 -7.56 10.80 43.95
C CYS A 19 -6.32 10.31 44.69
N THR A 20 -6.56 9.67 45.83
CA THR A 20 -5.58 8.92 46.63
C THR A 20 -5.15 7.67 45.86
N ALA A 21 -3.83 7.54 45.66
CA ALA A 21 -3.19 6.33 45.19
C ALA A 21 -3.15 5.29 46.32
N ALA A 22 -3.72 4.11 46.08
CA ALA A 22 -3.53 2.93 46.92
C ALA A 22 -2.34 2.13 46.39
N THR A 23 -1.37 1.88 47.25
CA THR A 23 -0.28 0.91 47.07
C THR A 23 -0.80 -0.50 47.37
N PRO A 24 -0.42 -1.53 46.60
CA PRO A 24 -0.42 -2.89 47.09
C PRO A 24 0.97 -3.31 47.57
N ASP A 25 0.95 -3.91 48.77
CA ASP A 25 2.01 -4.59 49.50
C ASP A 25 2.72 -5.70 48.71
N GLU A 26 3.95 -5.94 49.16
CA GLU A 26 4.80 -7.09 48.85
C GLU A 26 4.26 -8.41 49.44
N ASP A 27 4.84 -9.50 48.93
CA ASP A 27 4.78 -10.89 49.39
C ASP A 27 3.55 -11.74 49.07
N LEU A 28 3.73 -12.64 48.08
CA LEU A 28 3.73 -14.08 48.36
C LEU A 28 4.39 -14.86 47.21
N ALA A 29 5.46 -15.57 47.56
CA ALA A 29 6.18 -16.52 46.73
C ALA A 29 5.27 -17.66 46.22
N GLY A 30 5.30 -17.90 44.91
CA GLY A 30 4.67 -19.04 44.27
C GLY A 30 5.40 -19.37 42.96
N GLY A 31 6.29 -20.37 43.01
CA GLY A 31 7.08 -20.81 41.86
C GLY A 31 6.20 -21.42 40.75
N GLY A 32 6.20 -20.78 39.58
CA GLY A 32 5.73 -21.35 38.32
C GLY A 32 6.85 -21.29 37.29
N ARG A 33 7.49 -22.43 37.03
CA ARG A 33 8.46 -22.59 35.93
C ARG A 33 7.69 -22.70 34.62
N ASP A 34 7.34 -21.56 34.01
CA ASP A 34 6.96 -21.55 32.61
C ASP A 34 8.23 -21.59 31.76
N GLY A 35 8.64 -22.81 31.41
CA GLY A 35 9.63 -23.04 30.37
C GLY A 35 9.10 -22.52 29.05
N ALA A 36 9.47 -21.28 28.71
CA ALA A 36 9.31 -20.74 27.37
C ALA A 36 10.11 -21.62 26.40
N ASN A 37 9.41 -22.55 25.77
CA ASN A 37 9.97 -23.46 24.80
C ASN A 37 10.28 -22.67 23.52
N THR A 38 11.48 -22.10 23.44
CA THR A 38 12.04 -21.48 22.23
C THR A 38 12.39 -22.58 21.23
N ALA A 39 11.37 -23.17 20.61
CA ALA A 39 11.56 -24.06 19.47
C ALA A 39 11.88 -23.24 18.22
N SER A 40 13.14 -22.86 18.09
CA SER A 40 13.76 -22.46 16.83
C SER A 40 13.85 -23.70 15.92
N GLY A 41 12.98 -23.78 14.90
CA GLY A 41 13.21 -24.67 13.75
C GLY A 41 14.49 -24.29 13.00
N PRO A 42 14.90 -25.05 11.97
CA PRO A 42 16.19 -24.86 11.29
C PRO A 42 16.39 -23.50 10.58
N PHE A 43 15.37 -22.63 10.60
CA PHE A 43 15.44 -21.24 10.12
C PHE A 43 15.42 -20.18 11.23
N GLY A 44 15.42 -20.56 12.51
CA GLY A 44 15.83 -19.72 13.64
C GLY A 44 15.14 -18.35 13.83
N LEU A 45 14.05 -18.04 13.12
CA LEU A 45 13.39 -16.74 13.28
C LEU A 45 12.61 -16.71 14.59
N SER A 46 12.91 -15.71 15.41
CA SER A 46 12.16 -15.46 16.63
C SER A 46 10.78 -14.88 16.28
N LYS A 47 9.75 -15.22 17.06
CA LYS A 47 8.40 -14.63 16.95
C LYS A 47 8.44 -13.08 16.89
N ALA A 48 9.40 -12.47 17.58
CA ALA A 48 9.65 -11.03 17.59
C ALA A 48 10.07 -10.44 16.23
N GLN A 49 10.75 -11.21 15.36
CA GLN A 49 11.11 -10.78 14.00
C GLN A 49 9.88 -10.70 13.09
N CYS A 50 8.88 -11.56 13.31
CA CYS A 50 7.62 -11.52 12.57
C CYS A 50 6.64 -10.47 13.09
N GLU A 51 6.74 -10.10 14.36
CA GLU A 51 5.95 -9.02 14.95
C GLU A 51 6.34 -7.63 14.43
N ALA A 52 7.56 -7.48 13.88
CA ALA A 52 8.06 -6.19 13.40
C ALA A 52 7.59 -5.83 11.98
N SER A 53 6.94 -6.72 11.24
CA SER A 53 6.61 -6.49 9.84
C SER A 53 5.10 -6.28 9.67
N PRO A 54 4.63 -5.24 8.95
CA PRO A 54 3.21 -4.96 8.81
C PRO A 54 2.56 -6.12 8.07
N ALA A 55 1.42 -6.57 8.59
CA ALA A 55 0.66 -7.64 7.95
C ALA A 55 0.34 -7.23 6.50
N PRO A 56 0.46 -8.15 5.51
CA PRO A 56 0.12 -7.88 4.12
C PRO A 56 -1.28 -7.25 3.94
N ALA A 57 -2.18 -7.48 4.89
CA ALA A 57 -3.52 -6.90 4.94
C ALA A 57 -3.55 -5.37 4.96
N VAL A 58 -2.52 -4.66 5.47
CA VAL A 58 -2.51 -3.19 5.43
C VAL A 58 -2.43 -2.65 4.00
N PHE A 59 -1.94 -3.45 3.07
CA PHE A 59 -1.82 -3.14 1.64
C PHE A 59 -2.98 -3.74 0.82
N GLY A 60 -4.20 -3.71 1.37
CA GLY A 60 -5.40 -4.16 0.67
C GLY A 60 -5.78 -3.33 -0.56
N ASN A 61 -5.30 -2.08 -0.62
CA ASN A 61 -5.40 -1.20 -1.78
C ASN A 61 -4.00 -0.85 -2.29
N GLY A 62 -3.89 -0.43 -3.55
CA GLY A 62 -2.66 0.12 -4.11
C GLY A 62 -2.31 1.46 -3.48
N LEU A 63 -3.34 2.25 -3.13
CA LEU A 63 -3.21 3.47 -2.36
C LEU A 63 -4.16 3.46 -1.15
N CYS A 64 -3.59 3.59 0.05
CA CYS A 64 -4.29 3.81 1.30
C CYS A 64 -3.81 5.12 1.95
N VAL A 65 -4.74 6.04 2.24
CA VAL A 65 -4.46 7.32 2.92
C VAL A 65 -5.36 7.48 4.14
N CYS A 66 -4.77 7.68 5.33
CA CYS A 66 -5.51 7.76 6.58
C CYS A 66 -6.21 9.09 6.85
N GLY A 67 -5.67 10.17 6.32
CA GLY A 67 -6.20 11.51 6.37
C GLY A 67 -6.67 11.94 4.99
N ASP A 68 -6.35 13.18 4.65
CA ASP A 68 -6.77 13.78 3.39
C ASP A 68 -5.78 13.46 2.25
N PHE A 69 -6.32 13.41 1.03
CA PHE A 69 -5.57 13.22 -0.20
C PHE A 69 -5.72 14.45 -1.10
N ASN A 70 -4.60 15.14 -1.36
CA ASN A 70 -4.57 16.42 -2.08
C ASN A 70 -3.62 16.39 -3.27
N ASP A 71 -4.13 16.23 -4.50
CA ASP A 71 -3.29 15.96 -5.67
C ASP A 71 -3.50 16.96 -6.81
N ILE A 72 -2.43 17.31 -7.52
CA ILE A 72 -2.48 18.16 -8.72
C ILE A 72 -1.67 17.51 -9.84
N GLY A 73 -2.27 17.28 -11.01
CA GLY A 73 -1.58 16.75 -12.20
C GLY A 73 -2.25 15.52 -12.80
N ASN A 74 -1.65 14.33 -12.70
CA ASN A 74 -2.28 13.08 -13.14
C ASN A 74 -2.08 11.97 -12.09
N LEU A 75 -3.13 11.20 -11.84
CA LEU A 75 -3.11 10.04 -10.96
C LEU A 75 -3.46 8.79 -11.74
N ILE A 76 -2.61 7.77 -11.67
CA ILE A 76 -2.89 6.44 -12.22
C ILE A 76 -2.71 5.42 -11.11
N VAL A 77 -3.74 4.64 -10.81
CA VAL A 77 -3.67 3.50 -9.89
C VAL A 77 -4.08 2.25 -10.65
N GLY A 78 -3.07 1.60 -11.23
CA GLY A 78 -3.18 0.33 -11.92
C GLY A 78 -2.98 -0.85 -10.98
N SER A 79 -3.27 -2.05 -11.47
CA SER A 79 -2.89 -3.30 -10.81
C SER A 79 -2.03 -4.10 -11.77
N ALA A 80 -0.85 -4.55 -11.33
CA ALA A 80 -0.04 -5.48 -12.12
C ALA A 80 -0.64 -6.91 -12.10
N ASP A 81 -1.36 -7.25 -11.02
CA ASP A 81 -1.95 -8.57 -10.78
C ASP A 81 -3.50 -8.61 -10.82
N GLY A 82 -4.14 -7.49 -11.18
CA GLY A 82 -5.60 -7.34 -11.23
C GLY A 82 -6.32 -7.17 -9.88
N SER A 83 -5.64 -7.24 -8.73
CA SER A 83 -6.27 -7.33 -7.40
C SER A 83 -6.13 -6.11 -6.48
N LEU A 84 -5.23 -5.18 -6.78
CA LEU A 84 -4.85 -4.07 -5.88
C LEU A 84 -5.02 -2.67 -6.47
N GLY A 85 -5.63 -2.52 -7.65
CA GLY A 85 -5.78 -1.22 -8.30
C GLY A 85 -6.75 -0.24 -7.63
N SER A 86 -7.15 -0.47 -6.38
CA SER A 86 -8.11 0.35 -5.63
C SER A 86 -7.44 1.49 -4.88
N VAL A 87 -8.23 2.51 -4.55
CA VAL A 87 -7.85 3.67 -3.75
C VAL A 87 -8.76 3.77 -2.53
N GLY A 88 -8.15 3.80 -1.34
CA GLY A 88 -8.82 4.12 -0.09
C GLY A 88 -8.30 5.42 0.49
N VAL A 89 -9.20 6.32 0.88
CA VAL A 89 -8.88 7.56 1.59
C VAL A 89 -9.88 7.70 2.75
N ASN A 90 -9.43 7.70 4.00
CA ASN A 90 -10.33 7.85 5.14
C ASN A 90 -10.79 9.30 5.33
N GLY A 91 -10.02 10.28 4.85
CA GLY A 91 -10.38 11.69 4.85
C GLY A 91 -11.10 12.18 3.60
N LEU A 92 -10.88 13.46 3.30
CA LEU A 92 -11.37 14.13 2.10
C LEU A 92 -10.40 13.89 0.94
N THR A 93 -10.93 13.50 -0.22
CA THR A 93 -10.19 13.54 -1.47
C THR A 93 -10.41 14.89 -2.16
N LYS A 94 -9.33 15.59 -2.48
CA LYS A 94 -9.34 16.83 -3.28
C LYS A 94 -8.29 16.75 -4.37
N ILE A 95 -8.72 16.67 -5.62
CA ILE A 95 -7.80 16.49 -6.75
C ILE A 95 -8.07 17.50 -7.86
N ILE A 96 -6.99 17.99 -8.46
CA ILE A 96 -6.99 18.80 -9.68
C ILE A 96 -6.16 18.02 -10.69
N ASN A 97 -6.72 16.91 -11.19
CA ASN A 97 -5.99 15.95 -12.01
C ASN A 97 -6.90 15.19 -12.98
N ASN A 98 -6.27 14.47 -13.91
CA ASN A 98 -6.92 13.32 -14.54
C ASN A 98 -6.59 12.07 -13.74
N ALA A 99 -7.60 11.42 -13.17
CA ALA A 99 -7.44 10.23 -12.37
C ALA A 99 -7.95 8.97 -13.10
N GLN A 100 -7.14 7.92 -13.11
CA GLN A 100 -7.49 6.61 -13.65
C GLN A 100 -7.24 5.54 -12.58
N VAL A 101 -8.29 4.83 -12.18
CA VAL A 101 -8.24 3.80 -11.13
C VAL A 101 -8.83 2.51 -11.68
N SER A 102 -8.02 1.46 -11.71
CA SER A 102 -8.42 0.14 -12.23
C SER A 102 -9.30 -0.66 -11.25
N GLY A 103 -9.25 -0.33 -9.97
CA GLY A 103 -10.09 -0.89 -8.91
C GLY A 103 -11.26 0.01 -8.53
N SER A 104 -11.60 -0.01 -7.25
CA SER A 104 -12.62 0.84 -6.63
C SER A 104 -11.98 2.07 -5.98
N TRP A 105 -12.76 3.13 -5.76
CA TRP A 105 -12.33 4.30 -4.99
C TRP A 105 -13.29 4.55 -3.82
N ALA A 106 -12.80 4.52 -2.59
CA ALA A 106 -13.57 4.95 -1.42
C ALA A 106 -12.94 6.19 -0.74
N SER A 107 -13.72 7.25 -0.53
CA SER A 107 -13.28 8.45 0.20
C SER A 107 -14.20 8.74 1.39
N GLY A 108 -13.66 8.73 2.60
CA GLY A 108 -14.42 8.68 3.85
C GLY A 108 -15.10 9.98 4.29
N LYS A 109 -14.69 11.17 3.81
CA LYS A 109 -15.33 12.46 4.17
C LYS A 109 -16.01 13.19 3.03
N GLY A 110 -15.74 12.82 1.79
CA GLY A 110 -16.21 13.53 0.60
C GLY A 110 -15.23 13.39 -0.55
N PHE A 111 -15.61 13.89 -1.72
CA PHE A 111 -14.79 13.86 -2.92
C PHE A 111 -14.92 15.14 -3.72
N GLN A 112 -13.80 15.79 -4.03
CA GLN A 112 -13.73 17.00 -4.84
C GLN A 112 -12.74 16.81 -5.97
N ALA A 113 -13.18 16.99 -7.21
CA ALA A 113 -12.31 16.85 -8.38
C ALA A 113 -12.50 17.97 -9.41
N ILE A 114 -11.39 18.44 -9.97
CA ILE A 114 -11.35 19.25 -11.19
C ILE A 114 -10.49 18.48 -12.20
N GLY A 115 -11.12 18.01 -13.28
CA GLY A 115 -10.52 17.12 -14.28
C GLY A 115 -11.34 15.84 -14.47
N ASN A 116 -10.80 14.89 -15.23
CA ASN A 116 -11.50 13.65 -15.55
C ASN A 116 -11.21 12.56 -14.51
N VAL A 117 -12.24 11.84 -14.06
CA VAL A 117 -12.12 10.72 -13.12
C VAL A 117 -12.69 9.47 -13.79
N ASN A 118 -11.83 8.46 -14.01
CA ASN A 118 -12.23 7.14 -14.50
C ASN A 118 -11.93 6.07 -13.44
N VAL A 119 -12.97 5.47 -12.88
CA VAL A 119 -12.87 4.37 -11.92
C VAL A 119 -13.52 3.14 -12.54
N LYS A 120 -12.75 2.07 -12.77
CA LYS A 120 -13.26 0.89 -13.49
C LYS A 120 -14.26 0.07 -12.68
N ARG A 121 -14.22 0.14 -11.35
CA ARG A 121 -15.18 -0.55 -10.48
C ARG A 121 -16.15 0.45 -9.83
N SER A 122 -16.31 0.38 -8.52
CA SER A 122 -17.27 1.20 -7.79
C SER A 122 -16.59 2.36 -7.08
N MET A 123 -17.33 3.43 -6.87
CA MET A 123 -16.90 4.59 -6.11
C MET A 123 -17.86 4.86 -4.95
N TYR A 124 -17.30 5.13 -3.78
CA TYR A 124 -18.05 5.36 -2.54
C TYR A 124 -17.56 6.63 -1.86
N THR A 125 -18.50 7.46 -1.43
CA THR A 125 -18.22 8.51 -0.46
C THR A 125 -19.45 8.80 0.40
N PRO A 126 -19.34 8.82 1.75
CA PRO A 126 -20.49 9.15 2.60
C PRO A 126 -20.75 10.66 2.63
N GLY A 127 -19.78 11.48 2.23
CA GLY A 127 -19.91 12.94 2.16
C GLY A 127 -20.39 13.43 0.79
N ASP A 128 -20.24 14.73 0.57
CA ASP A 128 -20.55 15.37 -0.71
C ASP A 128 -19.56 14.99 -1.80
N MET A 129 -20.05 14.91 -3.04
CA MET A 129 -19.24 14.78 -4.24
C MET A 129 -19.38 16.04 -5.11
N LYS A 130 -18.27 16.74 -5.35
CA LYS A 130 -18.20 17.94 -6.19
C LYS A 130 -17.23 17.69 -7.34
N VAL A 131 -17.69 17.70 -8.58
CA VAL A 131 -16.81 17.43 -9.74
C VAL A 131 -17.00 18.42 -10.87
N THR A 132 -15.89 18.93 -11.41
CA THR A 132 -15.87 19.67 -12.68
C THR A 132 -15.03 18.87 -13.68
N GLY A 133 -15.67 18.30 -14.70
CA GLY A 133 -15.05 17.40 -15.67
C GLY A 133 -15.88 16.14 -15.91
N ASN A 134 -15.29 15.15 -16.59
CA ASN A 134 -15.99 13.90 -16.87
C ASN A 134 -15.75 12.87 -15.76
N VAL A 135 -16.81 12.25 -15.26
CA VAL A 135 -16.77 11.15 -14.30
C VAL A 135 -17.29 9.90 -14.99
N GLU A 136 -16.47 8.86 -15.05
CA GLU A 136 -16.83 7.54 -15.57
C GLU A 136 -16.58 6.48 -14.50
N ILE A 137 -17.66 5.86 -14.03
CA ILE A 137 -17.62 4.78 -13.03
C ILE A 137 -18.14 3.51 -13.70
N GLY A 138 -17.31 2.48 -13.79
CA GLY A 138 -17.65 1.24 -14.50
C GLY A 138 -18.76 0.44 -13.81
N GLN A 139 -18.86 0.51 -12.48
CA GLN A 139 -19.89 -0.15 -11.68
C GLN A 139 -20.74 0.89 -10.96
N ASN A 140 -20.79 0.87 -9.63
CA ASN A 140 -21.73 1.68 -8.87
C ASN A 140 -21.07 2.95 -8.34
N LEU A 141 -21.83 4.04 -8.29
CA LEU A 141 -21.43 5.28 -7.63
C LEU A 141 -22.39 5.55 -6.47
N HIS A 142 -21.87 5.57 -5.24
CA HIS A 142 -22.65 5.85 -4.04
C HIS A 142 -22.14 7.10 -3.32
N VAL A 143 -23.02 8.09 -3.15
CA VAL A 143 -22.76 9.38 -2.51
C VAL A 143 -23.76 9.58 -1.36
N GLY A 144 -23.27 9.61 -0.13
CA GLY A 144 -24.10 9.80 1.06
C GLY A 144 -24.54 11.26 1.29
N GLY A 145 -23.76 12.21 0.77
CA GLY A 145 -24.11 13.63 0.74
C GLY A 145 -24.82 14.05 -0.54
N GLY A 146 -24.67 15.33 -0.89
CA GLY A 146 -25.09 15.89 -2.17
C GLY A 146 -24.04 15.65 -3.27
N MET A 147 -24.52 15.46 -4.50
CA MET A 147 -23.69 15.41 -5.70
C MET A 147 -23.93 16.69 -6.51
N SER A 148 -22.87 17.46 -6.81
CA SER A 148 -22.97 18.61 -7.71
C SER A 148 -21.77 18.68 -8.64
N GLY A 149 -21.95 19.28 -9.81
CA GLY A 149 -20.86 19.35 -10.78
C GLY A 149 -21.25 19.79 -12.17
N PHE A 150 -20.24 19.90 -13.02
CA PHE A 150 -20.36 20.25 -14.43
C PHE A 150 -19.60 19.24 -15.27
N GLY A 151 -20.24 18.68 -16.31
CA GLY A 151 -19.61 17.77 -17.26
C GLY A 151 -20.42 16.51 -17.53
N ARG A 152 -19.75 15.45 -18.02
CA ARG A 152 -20.36 14.14 -18.26
C ARG A 152 -20.28 13.27 -17.02
N LEU A 153 -21.40 12.67 -16.63
CA LEU A 153 -21.45 11.58 -15.65
C LEU A 153 -21.88 10.29 -16.35
N ALA A 154 -21.02 9.28 -16.34
CA ALA A 154 -21.33 7.94 -16.82
C ALA A 154 -21.17 6.93 -15.67
N VAL A 155 -22.23 6.18 -15.36
CA VAL A 155 -22.23 5.14 -14.32
C VAL A 155 -22.77 3.86 -14.95
N GLY A 156 -21.91 2.84 -15.06
CA GLY A 156 -22.25 1.56 -15.69
C GLY A 156 -23.19 0.69 -14.87
N GLY A 157 -23.31 0.95 -13.57
CA GLY A 157 -24.21 0.29 -12.63
C GLY A 157 -25.22 1.25 -12.00
N GLU A 158 -25.36 1.14 -10.68
CA GLU A 158 -26.29 1.94 -9.89
C GLU A 158 -25.67 3.27 -9.44
N LEU A 159 -26.38 4.38 -9.64
CA LEU A 159 -26.11 5.66 -9.00
C LEU A 159 -27.03 5.83 -7.78
N GLY A 160 -26.45 5.82 -6.59
CA GLY A 160 -27.16 6.07 -5.33
C GLY A 160 -26.69 7.36 -4.68
N VAL A 161 -27.52 8.40 -4.71
CA VAL A 161 -27.24 9.70 -4.04
C VAL A 161 -28.30 9.93 -2.97
N GLN A 162 -27.90 10.12 -1.72
CA GLN A 162 -28.84 10.37 -0.62
C GLN A 162 -29.25 11.85 -0.53
N GLY A 163 -28.33 12.79 -0.81
CA GLY A 163 -28.63 14.22 -0.89
C GLY A 163 -29.12 14.66 -2.27
N THR A 164 -29.02 15.95 -2.54
CA THR A 164 -29.40 16.52 -3.85
C THR A 164 -28.42 16.08 -4.94
N ASN A 165 -28.92 15.65 -6.10
CA ASN A 165 -28.13 15.45 -7.31
C ASN A 165 -28.33 16.63 -8.28
N SER A 166 -27.35 17.53 -8.35
CA SER A 166 -27.33 18.74 -9.18
C SER A 166 -26.11 18.74 -10.12
N VAL A 167 -25.92 17.65 -10.87
CA VAL A 167 -24.90 17.57 -11.92
C VAL A 167 -25.47 18.14 -13.22
N ILE A 168 -24.87 19.23 -13.69
CA ILE A 168 -25.23 19.92 -14.92
C ILE A 168 -24.40 19.35 -16.07
N GLY A 169 -25.07 18.76 -17.05
CA GLY A 169 -24.45 18.14 -18.23
C GLY A 169 -25.08 16.79 -18.58
N PHE A 170 -24.35 15.98 -19.34
CA PHE A 170 -24.86 14.69 -19.81
C PHE A 170 -24.73 13.61 -18.72
N GLN A 171 -25.85 12.99 -18.33
CA GLN A 171 -25.86 11.87 -17.39
C GLN A 171 -26.29 10.58 -18.09
N GLN A 172 -25.40 9.59 -18.12
CA GLN A 172 -25.69 8.23 -18.59
C GLN A 172 -25.53 7.27 -17.41
N VAL A 173 -26.64 6.85 -16.84
CA VAL A 173 -26.68 6.03 -15.63
C VAL A 173 -27.53 4.81 -15.91
N LYS A 174 -27.00 3.60 -15.70
CA LYS A 174 -27.74 2.36 -15.99
C LYS A 174 -28.94 2.17 -15.06
N ALA A 175 -28.77 2.42 -13.76
CA ALA A 175 -29.84 2.36 -12.78
C ALA A 175 -29.66 3.43 -11.70
N ARG A 176 -30.76 3.87 -11.09
CA ARG A 176 -30.73 4.75 -9.91
C ARG A 176 -31.25 3.97 -8.71
N GLY A 177 -30.62 4.17 -7.57
CA GLY A 177 -30.96 3.50 -6.32
C GLY A 177 -30.79 4.39 -5.11
N THR A 178 -30.91 3.80 -3.93
CA THR A 178 -30.58 4.47 -2.68
C THR A 178 -29.07 4.49 -2.45
N TYR A 179 -28.61 5.39 -1.59
CA TYR A 179 -27.25 5.34 -1.10
C TYR A 179 -26.96 4.00 -0.40
N LYS A 180 -25.78 3.45 -0.67
CA LYS A 180 -25.23 2.27 0.01
C LYS A 180 -23.85 2.66 0.52
N ALA A 181 -23.65 2.52 1.83
CA ALA A 181 -22.36 2.77 2.44
C ALA A 181 -21.30 1.78 1.91
N ALA A 182 -20.04 2.19 1.94
CA ALA A 182 -18.94 1.25 1.79
C ALA A 182 -19.01 0.21 2.95
N PRO A 183 -18.70 -1.07 2.69
CA PRO A 183 -18.83 -2.13 3.69
C PRO A 183 -17.90 -1.91 4.89
N ASP A 184 -16.72 -1.31 4.69
CA ASP A 184 -15.70 -1.07 5.70
C ASP A 184 -15.08 0.32 5.54
N ALA A 185 -14.29 0.74 6.55
CA ALA A 185 -13.41 1.90 6.41
C ALA A 185 -12.47 1.73 5.20
N PRO A 186 -12.25 2.78 4.38
CA PRO A 186 -11.44 2.68 3.16
C PRO A 186 -10.03 2.12 3.39
N CYS A 187 -9.43 2.48 4.52
CA CYS A 187 -8.11 2.06 4.98
C CYS A 187 -8.16 1.67 6.47
N ALA A 188 -7.37 0.68 6.85
CA ALA A 188 -7.19 0.24 8.24
C ALA A 188 -6.31 1.21 9.06
N CYS A 189 -6.79 2.44 9.24
CA CYS A 189 -6.03 3.53 9.86
C CYS A 189 -6.32 3.76 11.35
N GLU A 190 -7.25 3.00 11.92
CA GLU A 190 -7.64 3.12 13.32
C GLU A 190 -7.34 1.81 14.05
N GLY A 191 -6.76 1.90 15.25
CA GLY A 191 -6.49 0.77 16.15
C GLY A 191 -5.04 0.67 16.64
N LYS A 192 -4.82 -0.16 17.68
CA LYS A 192 -3.49 -0.51 18.24
C LYS A 192 -2.64 -1.41 17.32
N GLY A 193 -2.88 -1.35 16.00
CA GLY A 193 -2.32 -2.27 15.01
C GLY A 193 -1.27 -1.65 14.10
N PHE A 194 -0.96 -0.37 14.25
CA PHE A 194 0.20 0.19 13.56
C PHE A 194 1.47 -0.41 14.11
N LEU A 195 2.36 -0.75 13.19
CA LEU A 195 3.71 -1.12 13.56
C LEU A 195 4.40 0.10 14.19
N ASP A 196 4.85 -0.06 15.43
CA ASP A 196 5.75 0.90 16.07
C ASP A 196 7.17 0.71 15.53
N VAL A 197 7.46 1.43 14.44
CA VAL A 197 8.77 1.43 13.79
C VAL A 197 9.87 1.94 14.73
N GLY A 198 9.56 2.92 15.59
CA GLY A 198 10.52 3.45 16.57
C GLY A 198 10.95 2.38 17.56
N ALA A 199 9.98 1.69 18.16
CA ALA A 199 10.25 0.59 19.08
C ALA A 199 10.97 -0.59 18.39
N ALA A 200 10.69 -0.85 17.11
CA ALA A 200 11.41 -1.86 16.34
C ALA A 200 12.91 -1.50 16.19
N ILE A 201 13.21 -0.23 15.89
CA ILE A 201 14.58 0.27 15.77
C ILE A 201 15.28 0.27 17.13
N ASP A 202 14.61 0.63 18.23
CA ASP A 202 15.18 0.55 19.59
C ASP A 202 15.57 -0.87 19.98
N ARG A 203 14.76 -1.87 19.61
CA ARG A 203 15.12 -3.28 19.78
C ARG A 203 16.32 -3.67 18.94
N ALA A 204 16.35 -3.28 17.67
CA ALA A 204 17.49 -3.58 16.77
C ALA A 204 18.79 -2.93 17.26
N LYS A 205 18.72 -1.72 17.83
CA LYS A 205 19.86 -1.05 18.44
C LYS A 205 20.48 -1.88 19.57
N ALA A 206 19.64 -2.48 20.41
CA ALA A 206 20.08 -3.34 21.51
C ALA A 206 20.50 -4.75 21.04
N LYS A 207 19.87 -5.27 19.98
CA LYS A 207 20.07 -6.62 19.47
C LYS A 207 20.02 -6.66 17.94
N ASN A 208 21.18 -6.79 17.32
CA ASN A 208 21.36 -6.92 15.87
C ASN A 208 22.48 -7.93 15.56
N ASP A 209 22.58 -8.28 14.28
CA ASP A 209 23.55 -9.23 13.74
C ASP A 209 24.83 -8.56 13.22
N ASN A 210 24.96 -7.23 13.32
CA ASN A 210 26.11 -6.49 12.79
C ASN A 210 27.45 -7.08 13.29
N GLY A 211 27.57 -7.28 14.60
CA GLY A 211 28.80 -7.81 15.21
C GLY A 211 29.11 -9.25 14.78
N ALA A 212 28.10 -10.13 14.79
CA ALA A 212 28.25 -11.53 14.41
C ALA A 212 28.59 -11.71 12.92
N LYS A 213 28.06 -10.82 12.08
CA LYS A 213 28.25 -10.84 10.61
C LYS A 213 29.36 -9.90 10.13
N LYS A 214 30.05 -9.21 11.05
CA LYS A 214 31.11 -8.22 10.75
C LYS A 214 30.65 -7.08 9.83
N VAL A 215 29.39 -6.64 9.96
CA VAL A 215 28.82 -5.49 9.25
C VAL A 215 28.96 -4.23 10.11
N PRO A 216 29.45 -3.10 9.58
CA PRO A 216 29.60 -1.87 10.36
C PRO A 216 28.23 -1.29 10.77
N SER A 217 28.18 -0.57 11.89
CA SER A 217 26.97 0.10 12.39
C SER A 217 26.79 1.54 11.87
N SER A 218 27.67 1.99 10.97
CA SER A 218 27.64 3.30 10.32
C SER A 218 27.95 3.15 8.85
N LEU A 219 27.23 3.87 8.00
CA LEU A 219 27.40 3.86 6.53
C LEU A 219 28.20 5.08 6.02
N SER A 220 28.81 5.86 6.92
CA SER A 220 29.32 7.23 6.64
C SER A 220 30.50 7.35 5.65
N ASN A 221 31.04 6.29 5.05
CA ASN A 221 32.23 6.36 4.17
C ASN A 221 32.29 5.23 3.12
N ILE A 222 31.14 4.84 2.57
CA ILE A 222 31.09 3.74 1.60
C ILE A 222 31.26 4.30 0.18
N GLY A 223 32.47 4.76 -0.15
CA GLY A 223 32.84 5.07 -1.53
C GLY A 223 32.77 3.81 -2.40
N ALA A 224 31.85 3.76 -3.36
CA ALA A 224 31.69 2.71 -4.38
C ALA A 224 31.83 1.26 -3.87
N THR A 225 31.22 0.95 -2.74
CA THR A 225 31.37 -0.35 -2.10
C THR A 225 30.05 -1.13 -2.12
N MET A 226 30.16 -2.42 -2.42
CA MET A 226 29.06 -3.37 -2.35
C MET A 226 28.93 -3.84 -0.90
N LEU A 227 27.79 -3.56 -0.28
CA LEU A 227 27.41 -4.13 1.01
C LEU A 227 26.58 -5.38 0.76
N GLU A 228 27.08 -6.55 1.16
CA GLU A 228 26.34 -7.80 1.09
C GLU A 228 25.75 -8.13 2.47
N LEU A 229 24.44 -8.38 2.51
CA LEU A 229 23.69 -8.72 3.70
C LEU A 229 23.06 -10.10 3.51
N ASP A 230 23.42 -11.04 4.38
CA ASP A 230 22.73 -12.32 4.53
C ASP A 230 21.53 -12.17 5.46
N THR A 231 20.78 -13.25 5.68
CA THR A 231 19.62 -13.25 6.59
C THR A 231 20.01 -12.74 7.98
N GLY A 232 19.28 -11.75 8.48
CA GLY A 232 19.53 -11.13 9.78
C GLY A 232 18.92 -9.73 9.94
N ASP A 233 19.11 -9.18 11.13
CA ASP A 233 18.67 -7.85 11.54
C ASP A 233 19.90 -6.92 11.66
N TYR A 234 19.92 -5.84 10.89
CA TYR A 234 21.07 -4.92 10.82
C TYR A 234 20.70 -3.52 11.27
N TYR A 235 21.46 -2.97 12.20
CA TYR A 235 21.24 -1.64 12.75
C TYR A 235 22.31 -0.64 12.26
N PHE A 236 21.86 0.55 11.89
CA PHE A 236 22.70 1.66 11.46
C PHE A 236 22.32 2.93 12.21
N GLY A 237 23.26 3.46 13.00
CA GLY A 237 23.05 4.68 13.80
C GLY A 237 23.23 5.97 13.01
N ASP A 238 24.10 5.96 12.01
CA ASP A 238 24.40 7.11 11.15
C ASP A 238 24.42 6.66 9.69
N VAL A 239 23.46 7.17 8.92
CA VAL A 239 23.39 6.99 7.46
C VAL A 239 23.49 8.36 6.82
N ARG A 240 24.71 8.74 6.46
CA ARG A 240 25.01 9.91 5.64
C ARG A 240 25.65 9.39 4.36
N ASN A 241 24.85 9.10 3.34
CA ASN A 241 25.38 8.63 2.08
C ASN A 241 25.66 9.80 1.14
N ILE A 242 26.91 9.89 0.70
CA ILE A 242 27.34 10.73 -0.42
C ILE A 242 28.03 9.77 -1.39
N GLY A 243 27.29 9.14 -2.30
CA GLY A 243 27.88 8.20 -3.28
C GLY A 243 26.94 7.15 -3.87
N TYR A 244 27.51 6.25 -4.67
CA TYR A 244 26.85 5.07 -5.24
C TYR A 244 27.11 3.85 -4.34
N THR A 245 26.17 3.51 -3.47
CA THR A 245 26.22 2.28 -2.68
C THR A 245 25.37 1.20 -3.36
N ARG A 246 25.90 -0.01 -3.49
CA ARG A 246 25.12 -1.19 -3.90
C ARG A 246 24.90 -2.07 -2.70
N ILE A 247 23.65 -2.38 -2.39
CA ILE A 247 23.29 -3.28 -1.29
C ILE A 247 22.75 -4.57 -1.91
N ARG A 248 23.45 -5.69 -1.69
CA ARG A 248 23.02 -7.02 -2.16
C ARG A 248 22.40 -7.78 -1.00
N VAL A 249 21.16 -8.24 -1.17
CA VAL A 249 20.35 -8.85 -0.12
C VAL A 249 20.13 -10.34 -0.40
N LYS A 250 20.56 -11.19 0.53
CA LYS A 250 20.45 -12.66 0.49
C LYS A 250 19.61 -13.20 1.65
N GLY A 251 18.43 -13.72 1.33
CA GLY A 251 17.45 -14.21 2.31
C GLY A 251 16.61 -13.09 2.94
N ALA A 252 16.18 -13.26 4.18
CA ALA A 252 15.29 -12.32 4.88
C ALA A 252 16.11 -11.28 5.65
N VAL A 253 16.08 -10.03 5.21
CA VAL A 253 16.87 -8.95 5.83
C VAL A 253 15.98 -7.84 6.36
N SER A 254 16.23 -7.45 7.60
CA SER A 254 15.70 -6.23 8.19
C SER A 254 16.83 -5.23 8.37
N MET A 255 16.70 -4.04 7.80
CA MET A 255 17.64 -2.94 8.00
C MET A 255 16.97 -1.83 8.81
N TYR A 256 17.60 -1.42 9.91
CA TYR A 256 17.09 -0.43 10.85
C TYR A 256 17.98 0.81 10.84
N VAL A 257 17.40 1.95 10.49
CA VAL A 257 18.11 3.24 10.41
C VAL A 257 17.61 4.16 11.52
N ASP A 258 18.47 4.43 12.50
CA ASP A 258 18.19 5.32 13.64
C ASP A 258 18.40 6.79 13.27
N GLY A 259 17.66 7.25 12.26
CA GLY A 259 17.79 8.60 11.72
C GLY A 259 16.88 8.84 10.54
N SER A 260 17.16 9.92 9.81
CA SER A 260 16.53 10.20 8.52
C SER A 260 17.41 9.73 7.38
N LEU A 261 16.80 9.40 6.25
CA LEU A 261 17.50 9.19 4.98
C LEU A 261 17.43 10.49 4.18
N GLU A 262 18.53 11.23 4.15
CA GLU A 262 18.68 12.44 3.34
C GLU A 262 19.61 12.13 2.18
N GLN A 263 19.14 12.36 0.95
CA GLN A 263 19.91 12.17 -0.28
C GLN A 263 20.40 10.73 -0.48
N ILE A 264 19.45 9.84 -0.77
CA ILE A 264 19.76 8.55 -1.35
C ILE A 264 20.27 8.84 -2.78
N GLY A 265 21.56 8.62 -3.03
CA GLY A 265 22.12 8.63 -4.38
C GLY A 265 21.47 7.55 -5.26
N ALA A 266 22.03 7.21 -6.42
CA ALA A 266 21.55 6.05 -7.18
C ALA A 266 21.99 4.75 -6.48
N GLU A 267 21.40 4.50 -5.32
CA GLU A 267 21.55 3.26 -4.58
C GLU A 267 20.85 2.15 -5.34
N VAL A 268 21.55 1.04 -5.52
CA VAL A 268 21.00 -0.14 -6.20
C VAL A 268 20.83 -1.23 -5.15
N PHE A 269 19.57 -1.57 -4.88
CA PHE A 269 19.23 -2.75 -4.11
C PHE A 269 19.15 -3.95 -5.04
N ASP A 270 20.08 -4.89 -4.87
CA ASP A 270 20.12 -6.15 -5.60
C ASP A 270 19.56 -7.25 -4.69
N ILE A 271 18.25 -7.49 -4.78
CA ILE A 271 17.55 -8.46 -3.94
C ILE A 271 17.61 -9.81 -4.63
N VAL A 272 18.33 -10.79 -4.08
CA VAL A 272 18.44 -12.13 -4.68
C VAL A 272 17.07 -12.82 -4.75
N ASP A 273 16.89 -13.73 -5.70
CA ASP A 273 15.64 -14.49 -5.86
C ASP A 273 15.27 -15.22 -4.55
N GLY A 274 14.03 -15.02 -4.10
CA GLY A 274 13.53 -15.55 -2.83
C GLY A 274 13.86 -14.70 -1.59
N SER A 275 14.72 -13.69 -1.71
CA SER A 275 15.04 -12.75 -0.63
C SER A 275 13.94 -11.70 -0.41
N THR A 276 13.95 -11.07 0.76
CA THR A 276 13.11 -9.90 1.10
C THR A 276 13.92 -8.88 1.89
N LEU A 277 13.63 -7.59 1.69
CA LEU A 277 14.21 -6.49 2.47
C LEU A 277 13.11 -5.63 3.09
N ASP A 278 13.16 -5.51 4.41
CA ASP A 278 12.40 -4.51 5.18
C ASP A 278 13.36 -3.42 5.65
N LEU A 279 13.19 -2.20 5.14
CA LEU A 279 13.96 -1.04 5.54
C LEU A 279 13.14 -0.17 6.50
N TYR A 280 13.52 -0.16 7.77
CA TYR A 280 12.93 0.64 8.84
C TYR A 280 13.70 1.95 9.00
N VAL A 281 12.99 3.06 8.95
CA VAL A 281 13.56 4.40 9.11
C VAL A 281 12.85 5.12 10.24
N ARG A 282 13.60 5.55 11.26
CA ARG A 282 13.00 6.26 12.41
C ARG A 282 12.48 7.63 12.00
N GLY A 283 13.27 8.36 11.22
CA GLY A 283 13.01 9.74 10.84
C GLY A 283 12.28 9.89 9.51
N SER A 284 12.67 10.91 8.76
CA SER A 284 12.14 11.23 7.44
C SER A 284 12.92 10.54 6.32
N VAL A 285 12.30 10.46 5.14
CA VAL A 285 12.98 10.06 3.89
C VAL A 285 12.83 11.21 2.90
N LYS A 286 13.96 11.75 2.46
CA LYS A 286 14.03 12.87 1.50
C LYS A 286 14.91 12.49 0.33
N THR A 287 14.35 12.59 -0.86
CA THR A 287 15.05 12.28 -2.12
C THR A 287 15.03 13.49 -3.04
N ILE A 288 16.12 13.69 -3.78
CA ILE A 288 16.28 14.78 -4.75
C ILE A 288 16.84 14.17 -6.04
N GLY A 289 16.24 14.49 -7.18
CA GLY A 289 16.73 14.08 -8.50
C GLY A 289 16.20 12.72 -8.96
N HIS A 290 17.02 11.99 -9.72
CA HIS A 290 16.68 10.66 -10.21
C HIS A 290 16.86 9.62 -9.11
N PHE A 291 15.75 9.24 -8.50
CA PHE A 291 15.71 8.26 -7.43
C PHE A 291 15.15 6.93 -7.94
N ARG A 292 15.88 5.85 -7.72
CA ARG A 292 15.40 4.47 -7.91
C ARG A 292 15.66 3.69 -6.64
N LEU A 293 14.63 3.04 -6.10
CA LEU A 293 14.74 2.26 -4.87
C LEU A 293 14.04 0.91 -5.02
N GLY A 294 14.67 -0.15 -4.52
CA GLY A 294 14.20 -1.53 -4.68
C GLY A 294 14.66 -2.19 -5.99
N ASP A 295 14.11 -3.39 -6.27
CA ASP A 295 14.40 -4.19 -7.46
C ASP A 295 13.16 -4.26 -8.37
N SER A 296 13.28 -3.78 -9.61
CA SER A 296 12.20 -3.74 -10.59
C SER A 296 11.67 -5.12 -10.99
N LYS A 297 12.48 -6.16 -10.86
CA LYS A 297 12.05 -7.54 -11.10
C LYS A 297 11.27 -8.11 -9.92
N LYS A 298 11.39 -7.49 -8.74
CA LYS A 298 10.87 -7.97 -7.46
C LYS A 298 10.26 -6.85 -6.61
N PRO A 299 9.32 -6.05 -7.14
CA PRO A 299 8.70 -4.96 -6.37
C PRO A 299 8.02 -5.45 -5.10
N SER A 300 7.56 -6.71 -5.05
CA SER A 300 6.96 -7.27 -3.84
C SER A 300 7.96 -7.67 -2.74
N ALA A 301 9.26 -7.70 -3.03
CA ALA A 301 10.28 -8.15 -2.08
C ALA A 301 10.83 -7.03 -1.19
N PHE A 302 10.48 -5.77 -1.46
CA PHE A 302 10.98 -4.62 -0.74
C PHE A 302 9.87 -3.86 -0.02
N ARG A 303 10.12 -3.49 1.24
CA ARG A 303 9.24 -2.63 2.03
C ARG A 303 10.05 -1.52 2.68
N LEU A 304 9.54 -0.30 2.59
CA LEU A 304 10.05 0.87 3.30
C LEU A 304 9.06 1.21 4.41
N LEU A 305 9.52 1.15 5.66
CA LEU A 305 8.71 1.34 6.86
C LEU A 305 9.20 2.57 7.61
N ILE A 306 8.32 3.56 7.77
CA ILE A 306 8.71 4.89 8.24
C ILE A 306 7.95 5.18 9.53
N GLY A 307 8.71 5.39 10.60
CA GLY A 307 8.18 5.70 11.93
C GLY A 307 7.96 7.18 12.19
N GLY A 308 8.70 8.03 11.49
CA GLY A 308 8.69 9.47 11.72
C GLY A 308 7.30 10.06 11.48
N GLY A 309 6.83 10.89 12.41
CA GLY A 309 5.59 11.68 12.22
C GLY A 309 5.74 12.83 11.22
N ASP A 310 6.94 13.01 10.68
CA ASP A 310 7.32 14.09 9.79
C ASP A 310 6.93 13.79 8.33
N GLU A 311 7.55 14.50 7.40
CA GLU A 311 7.30 14.43 5.97
C GLU A 311 8.23 13.43 5.27
N ILE A 312 7.67 12.64 4.37
CA ILE A 312 8.40 11.93 3.32
C ILE A 312 8.36 12.84 2.10
N SER A 313 9.52 13.34 1.69
CA SER A 313 9.61 14.30 0.59
C SER A 313 10.29 13.64 -0.61
N LEU A 314 9.49 13.34 -1.63
CA LEU A 314 9.92 12.77 -2.88
C LEU A 314 10.05 13.92 -3.91
N ALA A 315 11.17 14.64 -3.89
CA ALA A 315 11.30 15.92 -4.59
C ALA A 315 12.01 15.83 -5.95
N ILE A 316 11.46 16.54 -6.94
CA ILE A 316 12.08 16.99 -8.20
C ILE A 316 12.79 15.87 -8.99
N GLY A 317 12.10 15.30 -9.98
CA GLY A 317 12.70 14.40 -10.96
C GLY A 317 11.75 13.32 -11.46
N ASN A 318 12.32 12.32 -12.13
CA ASN A 318 11.66 11.04 -12.40
C ASN A 318 12.09 10.05 -11.34
N GLN A 319 11.15 9.61 -10.52
CA GLN A 319 11.38 8.75 -9.38
C GLN A 319 10.62 7.44 -9.58
N ILE A 320 11.31 6.32 -9.33
CA ILE A 320 10.71 4.99 -9.45
C ILE A 320 11.01 4.22 -8.17
N PHE A 321 9.97 3.82 -7.45
CA PHE A 321 10.07 3.01 -6.25
C PHE A 321 9.51 1.63 -6.56
N HIS A 322 10.30 0.58 -6.32
CA HIS A 322 9.90 -0.82 -6.49
C HIS A 322 9.76 -1.46 -5.12
N GLY A 323 8.56 -1.41 -4.54
CA GLY A 323 8.34 -1.77 -3.14
C GLY A 323 6.97 -1.35 -2.63
N ALA A 324 6.68 -1.71 -1.38
CA ALA A 324 5.59 -1.09 -0.62
C ALA A 324 6.11 -0.02 0.38
N ILE A 325 5.40 1.10 0.49
CA ILE A 325 5.69 2.19 1.42
C ILE A 325 4.68 2.12 2.56
N TYR A 326 5.15 1.97 3.79
CA TYR A 326 4.36 2.00 5.02
C TYR A 326 4.75 3.21 5.87
N ALA A 327 3.85 4.19 5.94
CA ALA A 327 4.07 5.49 6.56
C ALA A 327 2.80 5.99 7.27
N PRO A 328 2.20 5.20 8.18
CA PRO A 328 0.88 5.47 8.78
C PRO A 328 0.82 6.79 9.55
N THR A 329 1.95 7.28 10.03
CA THR A 329 2.10 8.51 10.80
C THR A 329 2.72 9.66 10.00
N ALA A 330 3.29 9.36 8.82
CA ALA A 330 4.04 10.32 8.02
C ALA A 330 3.24 10.84 6.82
N ARG A 331 3.53 12.08 6.42
CA ARG A 331 2.89 12.72 5.26
C ARG A 331 3.76 12.47 4.03
N LEU A 332 3.20 11.85 2.99
CA LEU A 332 3.92 11.66 1.73
C LEU A 332 3.68 12.87 0.82
N LYS A 333 4.78 13.54 0.47
CA LYS A 333 4.79 14.61 -0.52
C LYS A 333 5.60 14.23 -1.74
N TYR A 334 5.11 14.57 -2.92
CA TYR A 334 5.86 14.37 -4.15
C TYR A 334 5.76 15.57 -5.09
N ILE A 335 6.83 15.81 -5.85
CA ILE A 335 6.89 16.83 -6.89
C ILE A 335 7.55 16.23 -8.14
N GLY A 336 6.85 16.22 -9.27
CA GLY A 336 7.33 15.67 -10.53
C GLY A 336 6.68 14.34 -10.88
N ASN A 337 7.42 13.47 -11.56
CA ASN A 337 6.92 12.16 -11.99
C ASN A 337 7.36 11.09 -11.00
N THR A 338 6.40 10.49 -10.31
CA THR A 338 6.65 9.45 -9.31
C THR A 338 5.88 8.19 -9.69
N ILE A 339 6.61 7.08 -9.85
CA ILE A 339 6.06 5.75 -10.10
C ILE A 339 6.36 4.88 -8.88
N VAL A 340 5.33 4.24 -8.34
CA VAL A 340 5.43 3.23 -7.28
C VAL A 340 4.95 1.90 -7.83
N GLU A 341 5.87 0.97 -8.02
CA GLU A 341 5.56 -0.43 -8.32
C GLU A 341 5.44 -1.19 -7.00
N GLY A 342 4.22 -1.33 -6.49
CA GLY A 342 3.93 -1.89 -5.18
C GLY A 342 2.72 -1.25 -4.54
N ALA A 343 2.81 -0.73 -3.32
CA ALA A 343 1.65 -0.13 -2.64
C ALA A 343 2.06 1.01 -1.72
N VAL A 344 1.14 1.93 -1.44
CA VAL A 344 1.38 3.07 -0.54
C VAL A 344 0.34 3.07 0.57
N PHE A 345 0.81 3.10 1.81
CA PHE A 345 0.01 3.33 3.00
C PHE A 345 0.58 4.56 3.73
N ALA A 346 -0.15 5.67 3.77
CA ALA A 346 0.35 6.93 4.31
C ALA A 346 -0.66 7.65 5.21
N LYS A 347 -0.17 8.52 6.10
CA LYS A 347 -1.06 9.39 6.90
C LYS A 347 -1.82 10.36 6.00
N GLU A 348 -1.08 11.11 5.18
CA GLU A 348 -1.63 12.05 4.19
C GLU A 348 -0.81 11.92 2.92
N LEU A 349 -1.42 12.24 1.79
CA LEU A 349 -0.73 12.29 0.51
C LEU A 349 -1.00 13.64 -0.14
N SER A 350 0.06 14.33 -0.56
CA SER A 350 -0.08 15.53 -1.38
C SER A 350 1.02 15.67 -2.42
N GLY A 351 0.68 16.09 -3.62
CA GLY A 351 1.73 16.33 -4.60
C GLY A 351 1.30 17.06 -5.85
N ILE A 352 2.30 17.36 -6.65
CA ILE A 352 2.17 18.09 -7.91
C ILE A 352 2.96 17.33 -8.98
N GLY A 353 2.28 16.83 -10.01
CA GLY A 353 2.88 16.14 -11.14
C GLY A 353 2.15 14.86 -11.51
N ASN A 354 2.89 13.84 -11.94
CA ASN A 354 2.32 12.54 -12.30
C ASN A 354 2.61 11.53 -11.19
N PHE A 355 1.56 10.97 -10.59
CA PHE A 355 1.68 9.89 -9.62
C PHE A 355 1.05 8.60 -10.17
N GLU A 356 1.89 7.61 -10.41
CA GLU A 356 1.50 6.30 -10.91
C GLU A 356 1.79 5.23 -9.87
N ILE A 357 0.79 4.43 -9.53
CA ILE A 357 0.94 3.23 -8.73
C ILE A 357 0.64 2.03 -9.62
N ARG A 358 1.63 1.15 -9.80
CA ARG A 358 1.47 -0.17 -10.41
C ARG A 358 1.32 -1.16 -9.28
N ALA A 359 0.08 -1.41 -8.87
CA ALA A 359 -0.15 -2.06 -7.60
C ALA A 359 0.33 -3.52 -7.60
N ALA A 360 1.10 -3.89 -6.57
CA ALA A 360 1.59 -5.25 -6.33
C ALA A 360 1.62 -5.57 -4.84
N ARG A 361 1.16 -6.76 -4.46
CA ARG A 361 1.12 -7.18 -3.05
C ARG A 361 2.54 -7.38 -2.55
N PRO A 362 2.96 -6.76 -1.44
CA PRO A 362 4.23 -7.10 -0.84
C PRO A 362 4.20 -8.55 -0.35
N LYS A 363 5.31 -9.25 -0.56
CA LYS A 363 5.52 -10.57 0.04
C LYS A 363 5.61 -10.39 1.56
N PRO A 364 5.08 -11.33 2.34
CA PRO A 364 5.43 -11.41 3.76
C PRO A 364 6.95 -11.50 3.91
N ALA A 365 7.48 -11.03 5.05
CA ALA A 365 8.87 -11.27 5.41
C ALA A 365 9.15 -12.77 5.31
N ALA A 366 10.19 -13.16 4.58
CA ALA A 366 10.51 -14.56 4.39
C ALA A 366 10.77 -15.24 5.75
N GLY A 367 10.15 -16.41 5.95
CA GLY A 367 10.25 -17.19 7.18
C GLY A 367 9.27 -16.79 8.29
N CYS A 368 8.44 -15.77 8.08
CA CYS A 368 7.27 -15.56 8.92
C CYS A 368 6.10 -16.40 8.42
N PRO A 369 5.47 -17.23 9.29
CA PRO A 369 4.23 -17.89 8.90
C PRO A 369 3.25 -16.78 8.50
N GLY A 370 2.67 -16.91 7.30
CA GLY A 370 1.63 -15.98 6.84
C GLY A 370 0.59 -15.82 7.94
N ALA A 371 0.12 -14.58 8.16
CA ALA A 371 -0.90 -14.29 9.16
C ALA A 371 -2.00 -15.36 9.14
N PRO A 372 -2.46 -15.87 10.29
CA PRO A 372 -3.49 -16.91 10.33
C PRO A 372 -4.78 -16.37 9.69
N GLY A 373 -5.02 -16.75 8.44
CA GLY A 373 -6.14 -16.25 7.66
C GLY A 373 -6.29 -17.06 6.38
N THR A 374 -7.25 -17.98 6.42
CA THR A 374 -7.58 -19.00 5.40
C THR A 374 -6.56 -20.13 5.29
N GLN A 375 -6.56 -21.00 6.30
CA GLN A 375 -6.50 -22.43 5.97
C GLN A 375 -7.61 -22.67 4.95
N SER A 376 -7.22 -22.84 3.68
CA SER A 376 -8.04 -23.58 2.75
C SER A 376 -8.38 -24.88 3.46
N THR A 377 -9.67 -25.11 3.73
CA THR A 377 -10.19 -26.44 4.03
C THR A 377 -10.01 -27.26 2.77
N GLY A 378 -8.76 -27.61 2.48
CA GLY A 378 -8.41 -28.64 1.53
C GLY A 378 -9.04 -29.91 2.07
N ASN A 379 -10.18 -30.25 1.50
CA ASN A 379 -10.83 -31.55 1.61
C ASN A 379 -9.86 -32.58 1.01
N GLY A 380 -8.86 -32.97 1.80
CA GLY A 380 -8.01 -34.12 1.55
C GLY A 380 -8.79 -35.36 2.02
N GLY A 381 -9.44 -36.01 1.07
CA GLY A 381 -10.08 -37.30 1.29
C GLY A 381 -9.08 -38.43 1.50
N GLY A 382 -9.56 -39.49 2.15
CA GLY A 382 -8.91 -40.80 2.33
C GLY A 382 -8.36 -40.98 3.74
N ALA A 383 -8.68 -42.02 4.51
CA ALA A 383 -9.40 -43.25 4.23
C ALA A 383 -9.84 -43.88 5.56
N GLY A 384 -10.90 -44.69 5.54
CA GLY A 384 -11.16 -45.68 6.58
C GLY A 384 -12.61 -45.73 7.05
N ASN A 385 -13.48 -46.41 6.29
CA ASN A 385 -14.45 -47.28 6.95
C ASN A 385 -14.82 -48.44 6.04
N GLY A 386 -14.57 -49.64 6.56
CA GLY A 386 -14.91 -50.89 5.89
C GLY A 386 -16.36 -51.31 6.14
N GLY A 387 -16.81 -52.21 5.28
CA GLY A 387 -17.76 -53.27 5.62
C GLY A 387 -19.23 -52.90 5.63
N GLY A 388 -19.97 -53.34 4.60
CA GLY A 388 -21.42 -53.39 4.65
C GLY A 388 -22.05 -53.73 3.30
N ALA A 389 -22.21 -55.03 3.05
CA ALA A 389 -22.82 -55.59 1.85
C ALA A 389 -24.28 -55.14 1.63
N GLY A 390 -24.68 -54.95 0.38
CA GLY A 390 -26.07 -54.75 -0.04
C GLY A 390 -26.20 -54.85 -1.56
N ASN A 391 -26.72 -55.99 -2.00
CA ASN A 391 -26.79 -56.46 -3.39
C ASN A 391 -28.10 -56.02 -4.07
N GLY A 392 -28.10 -55.93 -5.41
CA GLY A 392 -29.27 -55.75 -6.28
C GLY A 392 -29.23 -54.42 -7.04
N GLY A 393 -29.14 -54.34 -8.36
CA GLY A 393 -29.62 -55.23 -9.41
C GLY A 393 -30.62 -54.44 -10.25
N GLY A 394 -30.31 -54.14 -11.52
CA GLY A 394 -31.25 -53.43 -12.40
C GLY A 394 -30.63 -52.97 -13.72
N ALA A 395 -30.97 -53.66 -14.80
CA ALA A 395 -30.51 -53.48 -16.17
C ALA A 395 -31.31 -52.41 -16.96
N GLY A 396 -30.75 -51.98 -18.10
CA GLY A 396 -31.42 -51.22 -19.18
C GLY A 396 -30.44 -50.27 -19.87
N ASN A 397 -29.77 -50.57 -20.99
CA ASN A 397 -30.14 -50.98 -22.35
C ASN A 397 -30.41 -49.79 -23.32
N GLY A 398 -29.71 -49.79 -24.46
CA GLY A 398 -29.96 -49.03 -25.70
C GLY A 398 -29.54 -47.55 -25.69
N GLY A 399 -28.93 -46.94 -26.72
CA GLY A 399 -28.75 -47.29 -28.12
C GLY A 399 -28.85 -46.00 -28.97
N GLY A 400 -28.16 -45.95 -30.13
CA GLY A 400 -28.43 -44.99 -31.22
C GLY A 400 -27.52 -43.75 -31.26
N THR A 401 -26.49 -43.71 -32.12
CA THR A 401 -26.48 -43.25 -33.54
C THR A 401 -26.68 -41.75 -33.74
N GLY A 402 -25.69 -41.09 -34.36
CA GLY A 402 -25.81 -39.73 -34.88
C GLY A 402 -24.59 -39.32 -35.69
N ASN A 403 -24.69 -39.49 -37.01
CA ASN A 403 -23.71 -39.21 -38.04
C ASN A 403 -23.86 -37.75 -38.56
N GLY A 404 -22.79 -37.16 -39.09
CA GLY A 404 -22.81 -35.91 -39.90
C GLY A 404 -21.57 -35.05 -39.63
N GLY A 405 -20.66 -34.72 -40.56
CA GLY A 405 -20.71 -34.74 -42.03
C GLY A 405 -20.86 -33.30 -42.57
N GLY A 406 -19.86 -32.82 -43.34
CA GLY A 406 -19.90 -31.58 -44.15
C GLY A 406 -19.10 -30.41 -43.56
N THR A 407 -17.88 -30.09 -44.00
CA THR A 407 -17.39 -29.45 -45.26
C THR A 407 -17.33 -27.91 -45.21
N ASP A 408 -16.30 -27.39 -45.89
CA ASP A 408 -16.13 -26.04 -46.46
C ASP A 408 -15.05 -25.13 -45.82
N ASP A 409 -13.85 -25.23 -46.39
CA ASP A 409 -13.18 -24.22 -47.22
C ASP A 409 -13.10 -22.75 -46.75
N GLY A 410 -11.87 -22.23 -46.67
CA GLY A 410 -11.61 -20.80 -46.58
C GLY A 410 -10.13 -20.45 -46.44
N ALA A 411 -9.42 -20.38 -47.57
CA ALA A 411 -8.04 -19.92 -47.71
C ALA A 411 -7.89 -18.39 -47.56
N GLY A 412 -6.66 -17.95 -47.25
CA GLY A 412 -6.18 -16.56 -47.29
C GLY A 412 -5.11 -16.36 -46.22
N ASP A 413 -3.84 -16.71 -46.42
CA ASP A 413 -2.84 -16.02 -47.26
C ASP A 413 -2.79 -14.50 -47.04
N TYR A 414 -1.85 -14.07 -46.19
CA TYR A 414 -1.21 -12.75 -46.23
C TYR A 414 0.16 -12.84 -45.53
N GLY A 415 1.17 -13.12 -46.34
CA GLY A 415 2.57 -12.89 -46.00
C GLY A 415 2.97 -11.41 -46.18
N ASP A 416 3.91 -11.02 -45.32
CA ASP A 416 5.03 -10.09 -45.52
C ASP A 416 4.81 -8.66 -46.05
N ALA A 417 5.13 -7.68 -45.20
CA ALA A 417 6.07 -6.61 -45.55
C ALA A 417 6.60 -5.89 -44.29
N VAL A 418 7.88 -6.10 -43.98
CA VAL A 418 8.69 -5.32 -43.05
C VAL A 418 9.25 -4.10 -43.79
N PRO A 419 9.04 -2.84 -43.32
CA PRO A 419 9.81 -1.71 -43.82
C PRO A 419 11.11 -1.48 -43.02
N PRO A 420 12.14 -0.90 -43.67
CA PRO A 420 13.52 -0.87 -43.17
C PRO A 420 13.77 0.21 -42.11
N ARG A 421 14.79 -0.06 -41.29
CA ARG A 421 15.45 0.89 -40.38
C ARG A 421 16.08 2.04 -41.18
N SER A 422 15.80 3.27 -40.76
CA SER A 422 16.54 4.46 -41.19
C SER A 422 17.42 4.97 -40.04
N ASP A 423 18.73 4.91 -40.27
CA ASP A 423 19.77 5.54 -39.46
C ASP A 423 19.76 7.06 -39.63
N GLY A 424 20.21 7.78 -38.60
CA GLY A 424 20.82 9.10 -38.76
C GLY A 424 20.02 10.30 -38.26
N VAL A 425 20.23 10.69 -37.00
CA VAL A 425 20.07 12.09 -36.57
C VAL A 425 21.32 12.50 -35.79
N GLY A 426 22.08 13.41 -36.39
CA GLY A 426 23.28 14.00 -35.82
C GLY A 426 22.99 14.98 -34.69
N THR A 427 23.91 15.00 -33.72
CA THR A 427 24.01 16.03 -32.68
C THR A 427 24.61 17.33 -33.24
N PRO A 428 24.03 18.51 -32.96
CA PRO A 428 24.67 19.79 -33.27
C PRO A 428 25.72 20.17 -32.19
N PRO A 429 26.75 20.95 -32.55
CA PRO A 429 27.80 21.37 -31.62
C PRO A 429 27.31 22.48 -30.68
N ILE A 430 27.71 22.38 -29.42
CA ILE A 430 27.58 23.42 -28.40
C ILE A 430 28.73 24.42 -28.62
N ARG A 431 28.39 25.71 -28.73
CA ARG A 431 29.29 26.84 -28.49
C ARG A 431 29.03 27.38 -27.10
#